data_AF-A0A920PFV3-F1
#
_entry.id   AF-A0A920PFV3-F1
#
_cell.length_a   1.000
_cell.length_b   1.000
_cell.length_c   1.000
_cell.angle_alpha   90.00
_cell.angle_beta   90.00
_cell.angle_gamma   90.00
#
_symmetry.space_group_name_H-M   'P 1'
#
loop_
_entity.id
_entity.type
_entity.pdbx_description
1 polymer ?
#
loop_
_entity_poly.entity_id
_entity_poly.type
_entity_poly.pdbx_seq_one_letter_code
_entity_poly.pdbx_strand_id
1 'polypeptide(L)'
;MLVLYFTQARNWEIVDAIKIVGLSYGIGSFGYIAAAIVGEFLLIRRNTIILWALLGGLAFIYLIWMADSWNKVLISYGLMTLFFYGAYAVMATFIAENFPAEVRATGASFCGTLAINLGFGLGPLAITYAATNYGWNMGYTIVGIIPIIAAALIFLFLKPVPREDVF
;
A
#
# COMPACT_ATOMS: atom_id res chain seq x y z
N MET A 1 13.27 0.75 2.33
CA MET A 1 13.58 1.48 3.59
C MET A 1 13.37 0.66 4.85
N LEU A 2 12.45 -0.32 4.91
CA LEU A 2 12.19 -1.08 6.15
C LEU A 2 13.38 -1.90 6.67
N VAL A 3 14.29 -2.35 5.80
CA VAL A 3 15.56 -2.99 6.23
C VAL A 3 16.37 -2.03 7.11
N LEU A 4 16.52 -0.76 6.69
CA LEU A 4 17.25 0.26 7.46
C LEU A 4 16.56 0.59 8.78
N TYR A 5 15.22 0.57 8.80
CA TYR A 5 14.47 0.71 10.04
C TYR A 5 14.77 -0.41 11.02
N PHE A 6 14.74 -1.67 10.59
CA PHE A 6 15.02 -2.79 11.48
C PHE A 6 16.46 -2.78 12.01
N THR A 7 17.42 -2.38 11.19
CA THR A 7 18.83 -2.33 11.62
C THR A 7 19.13 -1.12 12.50
N GLN A 8 18.62 0.08 12.17
CA GLN A 8 18.96 1.31 12.88
C GLN A 8 18.04 1.61 14.07
N ALA A 9 16.74 1.33 13.97
CA ALA A 9 15.78 1.63 15.04
C ALA A 9 15.56 0.43 15.97
N ARG A 10 15.58 -0.80 15.43
CA ARG A 10 15.31 -2.02 16.20
C ARG A 10 16.58 -2.81 16.54
N ASN A 11 17.76 -2.38 16.07
CA ASN A 11 19.06 -3.02 16.30
C ASN A 11 19.11 -4.50 15.89
N TRP A 12 18.37 -4.87 14.85
CA TRP A 12 18.37 -6.24 14.32
C TRP A 12 19.53 -6.47 13.37
N GLU A 13 19.97 -7.72 13.28
CA GLU A 13 20.98 -8.11 12.31
C GLU A 13 20.45 -7.89 10.88
N ILE A 14 21.32 -7.39 9.99
CA ILE A 14 20.99 -7.13 8.57
C ILE A 14 20.42 -8.37 7.90
N VAL A 15 20.99 -9.55 8.18
CA VAL A 15 20.56 -10.82 7.58
C VAL A 15 19.11 -11.13 7.94
N ASP A 16 18.71 -10.93 9.19
CA ASP A 16 17.35 -11.21 9.64
C ASP A 16 16.35 -10.18 9.10
N ALA A 17 16.74 -8.91 9.02
CA ALA A 17 15.95 -7.88 8.38
C ALA A 17 15.67 -8.20 6.90
N ILE A 18 16.68 -8.67 6.16
CA ILE A 18 16.53 -9.07 4.74
C ILE A 18 15.60 -10.28 4.62
N LYS A 19 15.78 -11.31 5.48
CA LYS A 19 14.92 -12.50 5.47
C LYS A 19 13.45 -12.15 5.70
N ILE A 20 13.17 -11.33 6.71
CA ILE A 20 11.80 -10.88 7.01
C ILE A 20 11.21 -10.14 5.83
N VAL A 21 11.97 -9.24 5.22
CA VAL A 21 11.50 -8.45 4.09
C VAL A 21 11.22 -9.33 2.88
N GLY A 22 12.12 -10.26 2.55
CA GLY A 22 11.93 -11.21 1.46
C GLY A 22 10.71 -12.10 1.67
N LEU A 23 10.56 -12.70 2.85
CA LEU A 23 9.40 -13.55 3.18
C LEU A 23 8.08 -12.77 3.15
N SER A 24 8.08 -11.53 3.64
CA SER A 24 6.89 -10.66 3.64
C SER A 24 6.47 -10.26 2.23
N TYR A 25 7.43 -10.05 1.31
CA TYR A 25 7.09 -9.85 -0.10
C TYR A 25 6.56 -11.11 -0.76
N GLY A 26 7.08 -12.28 -0.39
CA GLY A 26 6.52 -13.58 -0.79
C GLY A 26 5.05 -13.70 -0.41
N ILE A 27 4.71 -13.44 0.86
CA ILE A 27 3.31 -13.39 1.34
C ILE A 27 2.51 -12.33 0.57
N GLY A 28 3.10 -11.15 0.38
CA GLY A 28 2.48 -10.02 -0.30
C GLY A 28 2.07 -10.33 -1.74
N SER A 29 2.82 -11.17 -2.44
CA SER A 29 2.52 -11.57 -3.83
C SER A 29 1.15 -12.24 -3.97
N PHE A 30 0.71 -13.02 -2.99
CA PHE A 30 -0.61 -13.63 -2.97
C PHE A 30 -1.73 -12.57 -2.86
N GLY A 31 -1.41 -11.38 -2.34
CA GLY A 31 -2.32 -10.24 -2.26
C GLY A 31 -2.84 -9.78 -3.62
N TYR A 32 -2.01 -9.85 -4.67
CA TYR A 32 -2.44 -9.55 -6.05
C TYR A 32 -3.61 -10.43 -6.49
N ILE A 33 -3.48 -11.73 -6.25
CA ILE A 33 -4.47 -12.74 -6.65
C ILE A 33 -5.73 -12.59 -5.78
N ALA A 34 -5.56 -12.49 -4.46
CA ALA A 34 -6.67 -12.38 -3.53
C ALA A 34 -7.53 -11.12 -3.80
N ALA A 35 -6.89 -9.97 -4.02
CA ALA A 35 -7.62 -8.73 -4.30
C ALA A 35 -8.30 -8.73 -5.67
N ALA A 36 -7.69 -9.36 -6.68
CA ALA A 36 -8.33 -9.53 -7.99
C ALA A 36 -9.63 -10.34 -7.85
N ILE A 37 -9.58 -11.49 -7.16
CA ILE A 37 -10.77 -12.32 -6.93
C ILE A 37 -11.83 -11.54 -6.15
N VAL A 38 -11.45 -10.87 -5.05
CA VAL A 38 -12.40 -10.12 -4.22
C VAL A 38 -13.01 -8.94 -4.99
N GLY A 39 -12.19 -8.16 -5.71
CA GLY A 39 -12.64 -7.00 -6.47
C GLY A 39 -13.40 -7.31 -7.75
N GLU A 40 -13.31 -8.55 -8.24
CA GLU A 40 -14.04 -8.99 -9.43
C GLU A 40 -15.36 -9.70 -9.06
N PHE A 41 -15.32 -10.61 -8.08
CA PHE A 41 -16.44 -11.52 -7.77
C PHE A 41 -17.22 -11.19 -6.49
N LEU A 42 -16.62 -10.53 -5.49
CA LEU A 42 -17.26 -10.34 -4.18
C LEU A 42 -17.66 -8.89 -3.88
N LEU A 43 -16.87 -7.93 -4.35
CA LEU A 43 -17.03 -6.50 -4.06
C LEU A 43 -16.80 -5.66 -5.32
N ILE A 44 -17.31 -4.42 -5.30
CA ILE A 44 -16.96 -3.41 -6.32
C ILE A 44 -15.50 -3.00 -6.11
N ARG A 45 -14.73 -2.86 -7.20
CA ARG A 45 -13.31 -2.45 -7.20
C ARG A 45 -13.00 -1.31 -6.23
N ARG A 46 -13.80 -0.24 -6.21
CA ARG A 46 -13.63 0.89 -5.30
C ARG A 46 -13.64 0.45 -3.82
N ASN A 47 -14.62 -0.35 -3.42
CA ASN A 47 -14.75 -0.81 -2.04
C ASN A 47 -13.59 -1.73 -1.66
N THR A 48 -13.13 -2.58 -2.60
CA THR A 48 -11.95 -3.43 -2.40
C THR A 48 -10.70 -2.60 -2.16
N ILE A 49 -10.47 -1.55 -2.97
CA ILE A 49 -9.32 -0.65 -2.79
C ILE A 49 -9.35 0.01 -1.40
N ILE A 50 -10.50 0.54 -0.98
CA ILE A 50 -10.65 1.21 0.33
C ILE A 50 -10.40 0.21 1.46
N LEU A 51 -11.03 -0.96 1.41
CA LEU A 51 -10.93 -1.96 2.47
C LEU A 51 -9.49 -2.49 2.58
N TRP A 52 -8.83 -2.75 1.45
CA TRP A 52 -7.44 -3.20 1.43
C TRP A 52 -6.50 -2.08 1.90
N ALA A 53 -6.73 -0.82 1.52
CA ALA A 53 -5.93 0.31 2.01
C ALA A 53 -6.06 0.49 3.52
N LEU A 54 -7.28 0.38 4.07
CA LEU A 54 -7.53 0.48 5.51
C LEU A 54 -6.92 -0.70 6.29
N LEU A 55 -7.15 -1.95 5.84
CA LEU A 55 -6.57 -3.13 6.48
C LEU A 55 -5.04 -3.14 6.42
N GLY A 56 -4.47 -2.76 5.27
CA GLY A 56 -3.04 -2.58 5.11
C GLY A 56 -2.48 -1.47 6.01
N GLY A 57 -3.20 -0.35 6.13
CA GLY A 57 -2.86 0.75 7.03
C GLY A 57 -2.88 0.33 8.51
N LEU A 58 -3.89 -0.44 8.94
CA LEU A 58 -3.95 -1.00 10.29
C LEU A 58 -2.82 -2.00 10.56
N ALA A 59 -2.52 -2.88 9.61
CA ALA A 59 -1.38 -3.78 9.68
C ALA A 59 -0.05 -2.99 9.77
N PHE A 60 0.04 -1.86 9.07
CA PHE A 60 1.21 -0.99 9.13
C PHE A 60 1.36 -0.28 10.49
N ILE A 61 0.26 0.20 11.07
CA ILE A 61 0.26 0.76 12.44
C ILE A 61 0.77 -0.29 13.43
N TYR A 62 0.24 -1.51 13.35
CA TYR A 62 0.66 -2.60 14.21
C TYR A 62 2.15 -2.93 14.03
N LEU A 63 2.63 -3.00 12.79
CA LEU A 63 4.04 -3.25 12.47
C LEU A 63 4.97 -2.19 13.11
N ILE A 64 4.60 -0.91 13.04
CA ILE A 64 5.47 0.16 13.54
C ILE A 64 5.46 0.25 15.06
N TRP A 65 4.27 0.16 15.68
CA TRP A 65 4.10 0.50 17.09
C TRP A 65 4.02 -0.70 18.03
N MET A 66 3.60 -1.87 17.57
CA MET A 66 3.27 -3.03 18.43
C MET A 66 4.11 -4.28 18.14
N ALA A 67 4.79 -4.33 16.99
CA ALA A 67 5.56 -5.49 16.59
C ALA A 67 7.00 -5.43 17.12
N ASP A 68 7.23 -6.05 18.28
CA ASP A 68 8.55 -6.08 18.94
C ASP A 68 9.33 -7.38 18.73
N SER A 69 8.68 -8.40 18.16
CA SER A 69 9.27 -9.74 17.98
C SER A 69 9.34 -10.10 16.50
N TRP A 70 10.33 -10.89 16.12
CA TRP A 70 10.54 -11.35 14.73
C TRP A 70 9.26 -11.89 14.08
N ASN A 71 8.55 -12.79 14.76
CA ASN A 71 7.29 -13.36 14.26
C ASN A 71 6.19 -12.31 14.07
N LYS A 72 6.05 -11.38 15.02
CA LYS A 72 5.03 -10.31 14.94
C LYS A 72 5.32 -9.38 13.76
N VAL A 73 6.59 -9.05 13.54
CA VAL A 73 7.03 -8.23 12.40
C VAL A 73 6.78 -8.97 11.09
N LEU A 74 7.15 -10.25 10.98
CA LEU A 74 6.90 -11.02 9.76
C LEU A 74 5.42 -11.09 9.40
N ILE A 75 4.55 -11.41 10.37
CA ILE A 75 3.11 -11.53 10.13
C ILE A 75 2.51 -10.18 9.77
N SER A 76 2.79 -9.13 10.55
CA SER A 76 2.22 -7.81 10.30
C SER A 76 2.74 -7.18 9.01
N TYR A 77 4.02 -7.35 8.70
CA TYR A 77 4.59 -6.88 7.45
C TYR A 77 4.06 -7.67 6.25
N GLY A 78 3.96 -9.00 6.36
CA GLY A 78 3.36 -9.85 5.33
C GLY A 78 1.88 -9.51 5.06
N LEU A 79 1.10 -9.23 6.10
CA LEU A 79 -0.29 -8.79 5.96
C LEU A 79 -0.36 -7.40 5.32
N MET A 80 0.48 -6.46 5.77
CA MET A 80 0.57 -5.13 5.19
C MET A 80 0.90 -5.19 3.69
N THR A 81 1.91 -5.96 3.30
CA THR A 81 2.29 -6.13 1.88
C THR A 81 1.19 -6.80 1.08
N LEU A 82 0.52 -7.83 1.63
CA LEU A 82 -0.61 -8.50 0.99
C LEU A 82 -1.72 -7.52 0.65
N PHE A 83 -2.14 -6.69 1.61
CA PHE A 83 -3.19 -5.73 1.36
C PHE A 83 -2.77 -4.60 0.40
N PHE A 84 -1.55 -4.08 0.53
CA PHE A 84 -1.09 -3.01 -0.37
C PHE A 84 -0.85 -3.47 -1.80
N TYR A 85 -0.27 -4.65 -2.01
CA TYR A 85 -0.10 -5.22 -3.34
C TYR A 85 -1.45 -5.58 -3.96
N GLY A 86 -2.38 -6.09 -3.15
CA GLY A 86 -3.75 -6.30 -3.57
C GLY A 86 -4.46 -5.02 -4.01
N ALA A 87 -4.37 -3.94 -3.22
CA ALA A 87 -4.95 -2.65 -3.59
C ALA A 87 -4.36 -2.12 -4.90
N TYR A 88 -3.05 -2.28 -5.10
CA TYR A 88 -2.36 -1.88 -6.32
C TYR A 88 -2.87 -2.64 -7.56
N ALA A 89 -3.14 -3.95 -7.43
CA ALA A 89 -3.69 -4.78 -8.50
C ALA A 89 -5.03 -4.27 -9.03
N VAL A 90 -5.92 -3.90 -8.12
CA VAL A 90 -7.28 -3.43 -8.44
C VAL A 90 -7.27 -1.96 -8.89
N MET A 91 -6.29 -1.17 -8.45
CA MET A 91 -6.22 0.26 -8.76
C MET A 91 -5.96 0.54 -10.25
N ALA A 92 -5.06 -0.22 -10.90
CA ALA A 92 -4.77 -0.01 -12.32
C ALA A 92 -6.00 -0.21 -13.22
N THR A 93 -6.78 -1.25 -12.91
CA THR A 93 -8.03 -1.55 -13.63
C THR A 93 -9.13 -0.54 -13.31
N PHE A 94 -9.26 -0.14 -12.04
CA PHE A 94 -10.18 0.93 -11.64
C PHE A 94 -9.90 2.24 -12.40
N ILE A 95 -8.64 2.67 -12.50
CA ILE A 95 -8.26 3.88 -13.25
C ILE A 95 -8.71 3.76 -14.71
N ALA A 96 -8.44 2.64 -15.36
CA ALA A 96 -8.80 2.43 -16.77
C ALA A 96 -10.33 2.45 -17.03
N GLU A 97 -11.12 2.00 -16.07
CA GLU A 97 -12.60 2.00 -16.16
C GLU A 97 -13.21 3.39 -15.99
N ASN A 98 -12.51 4.34 -15.35
CA ASN A 98 -13.02 5.71 -15.16
C ASN A 98 -12.87 6.59 -16.41
N PHE A 99 -12.17 6.13 -17.45
CA PHE A 99 -11.91 6.91 -18.66
C PHE A 99 -12.63 6.31 -19.90
N PRO A 100 -13.23 7.17 -20.76
CA PRO A 100 -13.72 6.78 -22.07
C PRO A 100 -12.63 6.12 -22.92
N ALA A 101 -13.01 5.25 -23.86
CA ALA A 101 -12.08 4.43 -24.63
C ALA A 101 -11.04 5.26 -25.39
N GLU A 102 -11.43 6.45 -25.86
CA GLU A 102 -10.62 7.37 -26.66
C GLU A 102 -9.45 7.97 -25.86
N VAL A 103 -9.63 8.18 -24.56
CA VAL A 103 -8.64 8.82 -23.67
C VAL A 103 -8.09 7.88 -22.60
N ARG A 104 -8.57 6.63 -22.56
CA ARG A 104 -8.21 5.63 -21.53
C ARG A 104 -6.71 5.42 -21.41
N ALA A 105 -6.01 5.26 -22.54
CA ALA A 105 -4.56 5.06 -22.53
C ALA A 105 -3.84 6.27 -21.93
N THR A 106 -4.19 7.49 -22.36
CA THR A 106 -3.58 8.72 -21.86
C THR A 106 -3.88 8.96 -20.39
N GLY A 107 -5.14 8.79 -19.97
CA GLY A 107 -5.57 8.94 -18.58
C GLY A 107 -4.89 7.93 -17.65
N ALA A 108 -4.87 6.65 -18.04
CA ALA A 108 -4.18 5.61 -17.29
C ALA A 108 -2.67 5.85 -17.21
N SER A 109 -2.03 6.24 -18.32
CA SER A 109 -0.60 6.56 -18.33
C SER A 109 -0.28 7.80 -17.50
N PHE A 110 -1.11 8.85 -17.53
CA PHE A 110 -0.89 10.05 -16.73
C PHE A 110 -1.08 9.77 -15.24
N CYS A 111 -2.23 9.22 -14.84
CA CYS A 111 -2.51 8.89 -13.44
C CYS A 111 -1.50 7.88 -12.89
N GLY A 112 -1.18 6.84 -13.66
CA GLY A 112 -0.21 5.83 -13.29
C GLY A 112 1.20 6.43 -13.15
N THR A 113 1.70 7.10 -14.20
CA THR A 113 3.07 7.63 -14.19
C THR A 113 3.24 8.75 -13.19
N LEU A 114 2.29 9.68 -13.08
CA LEU A 114 2.41 10.81 -12.16
C LEU A 114 2.31 10.33 -10.72
N ALA A 115 1.21 9.69 -10.33
CA ALA A 115 0.99 9.37 -8.92
C ALA A 115 1.91 8.25 -8.42
N ILE A 116 2.06 7.17 -9.20
CA ILE A 116 2.84 5.99 -8.78
C ILE A 116 4.32 6.35 -8.77
N ASN A 117 4.86 6.92 -9.87
CA ASN A 117 6.31 7.17 -9.91
C ASN A 117 6.73 8.32 -8.99
N LEU A 118 5.89 9.35 -8.79
CA LEU A 118 6.18 10.36 -7.76
C LEU A 118 6.20 9.72 -6.37
N GLY A 119 5.25 8.83 -6.05
CA GLY A 119 5.23 8.10 -4.79
C GLY A 119 6.48 7.24 -4.59
N PHE A 120 6.88 6.46 -5.60
CA PHE A 120 8.08 5.63 -5.54
C PHE A 120 9.38 6.44 -5.48
N GLY A 121 9.46 7.56 -6.20
CA GLY A 121 10.64 8.41 -6.23
C GLY A 121 10.80 9.27 -4.98
N LEU A 122 9.73 9.94 -4.54
CA LEU A 122 9.75 10.86 -3.40
C LEU A 122 9.55 10.13 -2.06
N GLY A 123 8.91 8.96 -2.05
CA GLY A 123 8.60 8.20 -0.83
C GLY A 123 9.84 7.91 0.03
N PRO A 124 10.91 7.30 -0.51
CA PRO A 124 12.14 7.05 0.24
C PRO A 124 12.79 8.33 0.76
N LEU A 125 12.79 9.41 -0.03
CA LEU A 125 13.34 10.71 0.38
C LEU A 125 12.55 11.31 1.54
N ALA A 126 11.23 11.35 1.43
CA ALA A 126 10.35 11.87 2.48
C ALA A 126 10.44 11.06 3.77
N ILE A 127 10.48 9.72 3.68
CA ILE A 127 10.65 8.84 4.85
C ILE A 127 12.03 9.07 5.49
N THR A 128 13.09 9.18 4.71
CA THR A 128 14.45 9.41 5.25
C THR A 128 14.51 10.74 5.98
N TYR A 129 14.02 11.81 5.33
CA TYR A 129 13.99 13.15 5.94
C TYR A 129 13.17 13.16 7.23
N ALA A 130 11.99 12.54 7.24
CA ALA A 130 11.16 12.46 8.43
C ALA A 130 11.80 11.60 9.53
N ALA A 131 12.46 10.50 9.17
CA ALA A 131 13.16 9.64 10.11
C ALA A 131 14.34 10.34 10.79
N THR A 132 15.10 11.17 10.05
CA THR A 132 16.21 11.94 10.62
C THR A 132 15.75 13.01 11.61
N ASN A 133 14.61 13.66 11.36
CA ASN A 133 14.13 14.78 12.18
C ASN A 133 13.21 14.35 13.34
N TYR A 134 12.38 13.32 13.14
CA TYR A 134 11.33 12.92 14.09
C TYR A 134 11.48 11.48 14.59
N GLY A 135 12.50 10.76 14.13
CA GLY A 135 12.68 9.33 14.40
C GLY A 135 11.87 8.43 13.46
N TRP A 136 12.29 7.18 13.33
CA TRP A 136 11.74 6.26 12.34
C TRP A 136 10.24 5.97 12.50
N ASN A 137 9.76 5.71 13.71
CA ASN A 137 8.35 5.37 13.96
C ASN A 137 7.42 6.52 13.57
N MET A 138 7.78 7.75 13.95
CA MET A 138 7.03 8.96 13.57
C MET A 138 7.17 9.25 12.07
N GLY A 139 8.35 9.04 11.49
CA GLY A 139 8.56 9.19 10.06
C GLY A 139 7.64 8.31 9.22
N TYR A 140 7.51 7.02 9.58
CA TYR A 140 6.56 6.12 8.92
C TYR A 140 5.10 6.49 9.17
N THR A 141 4.78 7.01 10.36
CA THR A 141 3.41 7.42 10.69
C THR A 141 2.99 8.63 9.85
N ILE A 142 3.84 9.64 9.73
CA ILE A 142 3.56 10.89 9.02
C ILE A 142 3.54 10.69 7.50
N VAL A 143 4.51 9.95 6.97
CA VAL A 143 4.72 9.83 5.51
C VAL A 143 4.02 8.62 4.90
N GLY A 144 3.79 7.57 5.69
CA GLY A 144 3.16 6.32 5.22
C GLY A 144 1.73 6.17 5.70
N ILE A 145 1.54 6.02 7.01
CA ILE A 145 0.26 5.62 7.60
C ILE A 145 -0.82 6.70 7.38
N ILE A 146 -0.54 7.95 7.75
CA ILE A 146 -1.52 9.04 7.64
C ILE A 146 -1.97 9.24 6.18
N PRO A 147 -1.07 9.35 5.19
CA PRO A 147 -1.49 9.53 3.79
C PRO A 147 -2.30 8.36 3.24
N ILE A 148 -2.00 7.12 3.62
CA ILE A 148 -2.77 5.95 3.17
C ILE A 148 -4.19 5.97 3.74
N ILE A 149 -4.34 6.27 5.03
CA ILE A 149 -5.67 6.37 5.67
C ILE A 149 -6.43 7.56 5.08
N ALA A 150 -5.78 8.72 4.92
CA ALA A 150 -6.39 9.88 4.29
C ALA A 150 -6.85 9.57 2.85
N ALA A 151 -6.04 8.87 2.06
CA ALA A 151 -6.42 8.44 0.73
C ALA A 151 -7.66 7.51 0.77
N ALA A 152 -7.67 6.51 1.66
CA ALA A 152 -8.84 5.64 1.82
C ALA A 152 -10.11 6.39 2.20
N LEU A 153 -10.01 7.40 3.09
CA LEU A 153 -11.12 8.26 3.48
C LEU A 153 -11.59 9.15 2.32
N ILE A 154 -10.67 9.75 1.56
CA ILE A 154 -11.02 10.53 0.36
C ILE A 154 -11.76 9.65 -0.65
N PHE A 155 -11.31 8.40 -0.85
CA PHE A 155 -11.97 7.46 -1.73
C PHE A 155 -13.38 7.05 -1.28
N LEU A 156 -13.70 7.12 0.03
CA LEU A 156 -15.08 6.92 0.51
C LEU A 156 -16.01 8.03 0.05
N PHE A 157 -15.51 9.26 -0.10
CA PHE A 157 -16.30 10.40 -0.58
C PHE A 157 -16.49 10.41 -2.11
N LEU A 158 -15.75 9.58 -2.85
CA LEU A 158 -15.95 9.43 -4.30
C LEU A 158 -17.21 8.59 -4.57
N LYS A 159 -18.11 9.14 -5.41
CA LYS A 159 -19.29 8.40 -5.87
C LYS A 159 -18.86 7.11 -6.58
N PRO A 160 -19.51 5.97 -6.29
CA PRO A 160 -19.23 4.75 -7.01
C PRO A 160 -19.72 4.94 -8.44
N VAL A 161 -18.84 4.77 -9.43
CA VAL A 161 -19.29 4.72 -10.83
C VAL A 161 -20.11 3.43 -11.00
N PRO A 162 -21.39 3.50 -11.38
CA PRO A 162 -22.23 2.33 -11.59
C PRO A 162 -21.66 1.45 -12.71
N ARG A 163 -21.75 0.13 -12.53
CA ARG A 163 -21.28 -0.86 -13.51
C ARG A 163 -22.18 -0.93 -14.77
N GLU A 164 -23.33 -0.27 -14.75
CA GLU A 164 -24.41 -0.39 -15.75
C GLU A 164 -24.26 0.58 -16.94
N ASP A 165 -23.47 1.64 -16.83
CA ASP A 165 -23.37 2.68 -17.86
C ASP A 165 -22.21 2.48 -18.85
N VAL A 166 -21.50 1.34 -18.76
CA VAL A 166 -20.24 1.08 -19.51
C VAL A 166 -20.37 -0.03 -20.55
N PHE A 167 -21.59 -0.52 -20.82
CA PHE A 167 -21.87 -1.50 -21.86
C PHE A 167 -22.98 -1.04 -22.80
#